data_AF-A0A2T4V179-F1
#
_entry.id   AF-A0A2T4V179-F1
#
_cell.length_a   1.000
_cell.length_b   1.000
_cell.length_c   1.000
_cell.angle_alpha   90.00
_cell.angle_beta   90.00
_cell.angle_gamma   90.00
#
_symmetry.space_group_name_H-M   'P 1'
#
loop_
_entity.id
_entity.type
_entity.pdbx_description
1 polymer ?
#
loop_
_entity_poly.entity_id
_entity_poly.type
_entity_poly.pdbx_seq_one_letter_code
_entity_poly.pdbx_strand_id
1 'polypeptide(L)'
;MFFTPRIRTELLRHPGLSLHHGSTPDWMGTRVDGVHWLNFLGHPVLQEQGGVSALRSRLHSPETTVQAIDETRALVTLGTWPEAGDLTRGDALPAYREFGRVLEPWLDKPFTRPRFRVEGFTQEEAMKWARRFIG
;
A
#
# COMPACT_ATOMS: atom_id res chain seq x y z
N MET A 1 -19.93 -2.91 -2.57
CA MET A 1 -19.80 -1.46 -2.82
C MET A 1 -19.78 -1.31 -4.32
N PHE A 2 -20.82 -0.72 -4.91
CA PHE A 2 -20.92 -0.57 -6.36
C PHE A 2 -19.93 0.48 -6.86
N PHE A 3 -18.95 0.09 -7.66
CA PHE A 3 -18.09 1.04 -8.38
C PHE A 3 -18.67 1.35 -9.75
N THR A 4 -18.78 2.64 -10.07
CA THR A 4 -19.09 3.05 -11.44
C THR A 4 -17.91 2.70 -12.36
N PRO A 5 -18.14 2.44 -13.66
CA PRO A 5 -17.06 2.18 -14.62
C PRO A 5 -15.97 3.26 -14.63
N ARG A 6 -16.35 4.49 -14.31
CA ARG A 6 -15.42 5.62 -14.15
C ARG A 6 -14.45 5.40 -13.00
N ILE A 7 -14.94 5.08 -11.79
CA ILE A 7 -14.07 4.89 -10.61
C ILE A 7 -13.08 3.74 -10.83
N ARG A 8 -13.53 2.63 -11.42
CA ARG A 8 -12.64 1.52 -11.80
C ARG A 8 -11.50 1.98 -12.71
N THR A 9 -11.83 2.74 -13.75
CA THR A 9 -10.84 3.23 -14.72
C THR A 9 -9.80 4.11 -14.05
N GLU A 10 -10.22 5.01 -13.16
CA GLU A 10 -9.29 5.88 -12.43
C GLU A 10 -8.36 5.07 -11.51
N LEU A 11 -8.87 4.09 -10.78
CA LEU A 11 -8.07 3.26 -9.87
C LEU A 11 -7.03 2.39 -10.59
N LEU A 12 -7.35 1.90 -11.79
CA LEU A 12 -6.41 1.13 -12.61
C LEU A 12 -5.34 2.02 -13.26
N ARG A 13 -5.62 3.32 -13.43
CA ARG A 13 -4.69 4.31 -13.99
C ARG A 13 -3.80 4.95 -12.93
N HIS A 14 -4.36 5.26 -11.76
CA HIS A 14 -3.75 6.08 -10.72
C HIS A 14 -3.45 5.22 -9.48
N PRO A 15 -2.24 4.65 -9.35
CA PRO A 15 -1.92 3.66 -8.32
C PRO A 15 -1.94 4.22 -6.89
N GLY A 16 -1.80 5.54 -6.72
CA GLY A 16 -1.90 6.21 -5.42
C GLY A 16 -3.32 6.35 -4.89
N LEU A 17 -4.35 6.10 -5.72
CA LEU A 17 -5.73 6.08 -5.27
C LEU A 17 -6.04 4.76 -4.55
N SER A 18 -6.43 4.88 -3.28
CA SER A 18 -6.80 3.74 -2.43
C SER A 18 -8.32 3.54 -2.34
N LEU A 19 -8.74 2.28 -2.36
CA LEU A 19 -10.10 1.87 -2.03
C LEU A 19 -10.15 1.44 -0.56
N HIS A 20 -10.72 2.27 0.30
CA HIS A 20 -10.99 1.87 1.68
C HIS A 20 -12.33 1.16 1.80
N HIS A 21 -12.37 0.06 2.54
CA HIS A 21 -13.57 -0.74 2.76
C HIS A 21 -14.48 -0.21 3.90
N GLY A 22 -14.23 1.02 4.39
CA GLY A 22 -14.98 1.64 5.49
C GLY A 22 -14.64 1.11 6.89
N SER A 23 -14.04 -0.09 6.99
CA SER A 23 -13.47 -0.63 8.23
C SER A 23 -12.26 -1.52 7.95
N THR A 24 -11.37 -1.66 8.95
CA THR A 24 -10.30 -2.65 8.93
C THR A 24 -10.92 -4.02 9.18
N PRO A 25 -10.76 -4.99 8.28
CA PRO A 25 -11.40 -6.28 8.44
C PRO A 25 -10.71 -7.19 9.46
N ASP A 26 -11.49 -7.98 10.20
CA ASP A 26 -10.98 -8.91 11.23
C ASP A 26 -9.95 -9.92 10.67
N TRP A 27 -10.08 -10.34 9.40
CA TRP A 27 -9.17 -11.31 8.79
C TRP A 27 -7.77 -10.76 8.54
N MET A 28 -7.60 -9.43 8.56
CA MET A 28 -6.32 -8.78 8.30
C MET A 28 -5.35 -9.04 9.46
N GLY A 29 -5.85 -9.19 10.68
CA GLY A 29 -5.02 -9.41 11.87
C GLY A 29 -3.96 -8.32 12.00
N THR A 30 -2.68 -8.72 11.90
CA THR A 30 -1.51 -7.83 11.98
C THR A 30 -0.93 -7.44 10.62
N ARG A 31 -1.60 -7.79 9.52
CA ARG A 31 -1.20 -7.41 8.16
C ARG A 31 -1.53 -5.94 7.87
N VAL A 32 -0.96 -5.43 6.78
CA VAL A 32 -1.22 -4.08 6.28
C VAL A 32 -2.08 -4.13 5.02
N ASP A 33 -3.03 -3.22 4.87
CA ASP A 33 -3.99 -3.21 3.75
C ASP A 33 -3.40 -2.74 2.42
N GLY A 34 -2.29 -2.00 2.48
CA GLY A 34 -1.58 -1.53 1.29
C GLY A 34 -0.42 -0.60 1.62
N VAL A 35 -0.03 0.18 0.61
CA VAL A 35 0.92 1.28 0.74
C VAL A 35 0.19 2.58 0.49
N HIS A 36 0.37 3.52 1.40
CA HIS A 36 -0.26 4.83 1.39
C HIS A 36 0.80 5.94 1.44
N TRP A 37 0.38 7.19 1.30
CA TRP A 37 1.29 8.33 1.47
C TRP A 37 1.90 8.38 2.89
N LEU A 38 1.06 8.13 3.90
CA LEU A 38 1.44 8.02 5.30
C LEU A 38 1.17 6.59 5.79
N ASN A 39 2.19 5.94 6.35
CA ASN A 39 2.08 4.56 6.84
C ASN A 39 2.56 4.51 8.28
N PHE A 40 1.63 4.19 9.18
CA PHE A 40 1.93 3.99 10.60
C PHE A 40 2.25 2.51 10.82
N LEU A 41 3.48 2.24 11.24
CA LEU A 41 3.97 0.89 11.51
C LEU A 41 4.20 0.70 13.00
N GLY A 42 3.81 -0.46 13.53
CA GLY A 42 4.11 -0.90 14.88
C GLY A 42 4.42 -2.39 14.92
N HIS A 43 4.34 -3.01 16.10
CA HIS A 43 4.43 -4.46 16.21
C HIS A 43 3.27 -5.17 15.49
N PRO A 44 3.52 -6.34 14.88
CA PRO A 44 4.81 -7.01 14.70
C PRO A 44 5.59 -6.49 13.47
N VAL A 45 4.95 -5.73 12.58
CA VAL A 45 5.50 -5.36 11.27
C VAL A 45 6.84 -4.67 11.40
N LEU A 46 6.95 -3.60 12.19
CA LEU A 46 8.19 -2.83 12.34
C LEU A 46 9.32 -3.66 12.97
N GLN A 47 8.99 -4.51 13.95
CA GLN A 47 9.96 -5.38 14.61
C GLN A 47 10.61 -6.35 13.62
N GLU A 48 9.79 -6.96 12.77
CA GLU A 48 10.25 -7.91 11.75
C GLU A 48 10.98 -7.22 10.58
N GLN A 49 10.80 -5.90 10.41
CA GLN A 49 11.67 -5.10 9.55
C GLN A 49 13.02 -4.73 10.21
N GLY A 50 13.29 -5.20 11.44
CA GLY A 50 14.51 -4.90 12.19
C GLY A 50 14.48 -3.54 12.92
N GLY A 51 13.29 -2.95 13.08
CA GLY A 51 13.11 -1.65 13.73
C GLY A 51 13.37 -0.46 12.80
N VAL A 52 13.29 0.76 13.36
CA VAL A 52 13.37 2.03 12.61
C VAL A 52 14.66 2.16 11.80
N SER A 53 15.81 1.87 12.41
CA SER A 53 17.11 2.04 11.76
C SER A 53 17.31 1.09 10.59
N ALA A 54 16.90 -0.17 10.73
CA ALA A 54 16.99 -1.17 9.66
C ALA A 54 15.96 -0.89 8.55
N LEU A 55 14.76 -0.41 8.90
CA LEU A 55 13.80 0.03 7.90
C LEU A 55 14.34 1.20 7.08
N ARG A 56 14.93 2.20 7.75
CA ARG A 56 15.52 3.37 7.09
C ARG A 56 16.66 3.00 6.14
N SER A 57 17.52 2.04 6.51
CA SER A 57 18.65 1.63 5.66
C SER A 57 18.24 0.87 4.40
N ARG A 58 16.99 0.38 4.33
CA ARG A 58 16.46 -0.35 3.16
C ARG A 58 15.71 0.53 2.17
N LEU A 59 15.44 1.79 2.53
CA LEU A 59 14.70 2.76 1.72
C LEU A 59 15.66 3.81 1.18
N HIS A 60 15.78 3.89 -0.14
CA HIS A 60 16.75 4.72 -0.84
C HIS A 60 16.11 5.89 -1.55
N SER A 61 14.79 5.88 -1.75
CA SER A 61 14.08 7.02 -2.32
C SER A 61 14.32 8.27 -1.45
N PRO A 62 14.83 9.37 -2.03
CA PRO A 62 15.13 10.59 -1.28
C PRO A 62 13.88 11.27 -0.71
N GLU A 63 12.72 10.96 -1.26
CA GLU A 63 11.41 11.48 -0.84
C GLU A 63 10.82 10.69 0.33
N THR A 64 11.37 9.51 0.64
CA THR A 64 10.89 8.66 1.72
C THR A 64 11.51 9.09 3.04
N THR A 65 10.67 9.35 4.04
CA THR A 65 11.12 9.58 5.41
C THR A 65 10.62 8.49 6.34
N VAL A 66 11.44 8.14 7.33
CA VAL A 66 11.07 7.21 8.41
C VAL A 66 11.31 7.94 9.72
N GLN A 67 10.23 8.28 10.42
CA GLN A 67 10.26 8.97 11.70
C GLN A 67 9.86 8.00 12.81
N ALA A 68 10.67 7.92 13.87
CA ALA A 68 10.27 7.18 15.07
C ALA A 68 9.18 7.97 15.80
N ILE A 69 8.07 7.32 16.12
CA ILE A 69 7.06 7.85 17.04
C ILE A 69 7.50 7.52 18.47
N ASP A 70 7.92 6.27 18.68
CA ASP A 70 8.61 5.77 19.87
C ASP A 70 9.52 4.58 19.49
N GLU A 71 9.96 3.81 20.48
CA GLU A 71 10.84 2.64 20.31
C GLU A 71 10.20 1.51 19.47
N THR A 72 8.87 1.47 19.41
CA THR A 72 8.08 0.38 18.85
C THR A 72 7.23 0.78 17.64
N ARG A 73 7.15 2.08 17.34
CA ARG A 73 6.27 2.66 16.32
C ARG A 73 6.99 3.67 15.44
N ALA A 74 6.64 3.68 14.16
CA ALA A 74 7.20 4.58 13.17
C ALA A 74 6.14 5.13 12.21
N LEU A 75 6.38 6.33 11.72
CA LEU A 75 5.70 6.91 10.56
C LEU A 75 6.64 6.84 9.35
N VAL A 76 6.17 6.20 8.28
CA VAL A 76 6.81 6.27 6.96
C VAL A 76 6.00 7.20 6.07
N THR A 77 6.64 8.23 5.54
CA THR A 77 6.04 9.20 4.62
C THR A 77 6.71 9.09 3.26
N LEU A 78 5.91 9.00 2.19
CA LEU A 78 6.38 8.82 0.81
C LEU A 78 6.18 10.11 0.00
N GLY A 79 7.10 11.07 0.14
CA GLY A 79 6.99 12.39 -0.47
C GLY A 79 6.21 13.40 0.37
N THR A 80 6.14 14.65 -0.11
CA THR A 80 5.63 15.80 0.64
C THR A 80 4.11 15.90 0.71
N TRP A 81 3.39 15.29 -0.24
CA TRP A 81 1.93 15.27 -0.33
C TRP A 81 1.48 13.95 -0.97
N PRO A 82 0.21 13.54 -0.81
CA PRO A 82 -0.27 12.32 -1.44
C PRO A 82 -0.34 12.51 -2.96
N GLU A 83 0.27 11.59 -3.69
CA GLU A 83 0.25 11.57 -5.14
C GLU A 83 -0.65 10.45 -5.66
N ALA A 84 -1.37 10.73 -6.75
CA ALA A 84 -2.22 9.73 -7.41
C ALA A 84 -1.40 8.81 -8.34
N GLY A 85 -0.24 9.27 -8.84
CA GLY A 85 0.46 8.66 -9.96
C GLY A 85 -0.32 8.80 -11.27
N ASP A 86 0.21 8.33 -12.39
CA ASP A 86 -0.52 8.13 -13.66
C ASP A 86 0.26 7.17 -14.56
N LEU A 87 -0.19 5.92 -14.63
CA LEU A 87 0.49 4.88 -15.41
C LEU A 87 0.49 5.16 -16.91
N THR A 88 -0.45 5.96 -17.43
CA THR A 88 -0.45 6.36 -18.86
C THR A 88 0.66 7.35 -19.19
N ARG A 89 1.23 7.99 -18.17
CA ARG A 89 2.34 8.96 -18.27
C ARG A 89 3.65 8.39 -17.75
N GLY A 90 3.68 7.11 -17.37
CA GLY A 90 4.85 6.46 -16.77
C GLY A 90 5.09 6.83 -15.30
N ASP A 91 4.20 7.60 -14.68
CA ASP A 91 4.29 7.92 -13.27
C ASP A 91 3.72 6.77 -12.44
N ALA A 92 4.63 5.95 -11.94
CA ALA A 92 4.30 4.73 -11.23
C ALA A 92 4.62 4.79 -9.73
N LEU A 93 4.87 5.99 -9.20
CA LEU A 93 5.16 6.25 -7.79
C LEU A 93 6.34 5.37 -7.26
N PRO A 94 7.59 5.64 -7.69
CA PRO A 94 8.74 4.78 -7.37
C PRO A 94 8.98 4.60 -5.86
N ALA A 95 8.79 5.64 -5.04
CA ALA A 95 8.89 5.55 -3.58
C ALA A 95 7.88 4.55 -2.98
N TYR A 96 6.66 4.53 -3.52
CA TYR A 96 5.58 3.61 -3.11
C TYR A 96 5.91 2.18 -3.51
N ARG A 97 6.50 1.99 -4.69
CA ARG A 97 6.98 0.68 -5.15
C ARG A 97 8.13 0.14 -4.31
N GLU A 98 9.11 0.99 -4.00
CA GLU A 98 10.22 0.60 -3.12
C GLU A 98 9.70 0.13 -1.76
N PHE A 99 8.88 0.96 -1.11
CA PHE A 99 8.32 0.61 0.20
C PHE A 99 7.36 -0.59 0.12
N GLY A 100 6.59 -0.73 -0.95
CA GLY A 100 5.73 -1.88 -1.19
C GLY A 100 6.51 -3.19 -1.23
N ARG A 101 7.69 -3.24 -1.86
CA ARG A 101 8.56 -4.43 -1.84
C ARG A 101 9.09 -4.75 -0.44
N VAL A 102 9.39 -3.73 0.36
CA VAL A 102 9.78 -3.92 1.77
C VAL A 102 8.62 -4.53 2.58
N LEU A 103 7.39 -4.08 2.32
CA LEU A 103 6.18 -4.54 3.01
C LEU A 103 5.55 -5.81 2.45
N GLU A 104 5.97 -6.31 1.28
CA GLU A 104 5.33 -7.44 0.59
C GLU A 104 4.97 -8.64 1.48
N PRO A 105 5.83 -9.10 2.43
CA PRO A 105 5.49 -10.21 3.33
C PRO A 105 4.27 -9.93 4.23
N TRP A 106 4.03 -8.66 4.55
CA TRP A 106 3.03 -8.16 5.49
C TRP A 106 1.76 -7.66 4.83
N LEU A 107 1.78 -7.40 3.52
CA LEU A 107 0.58 -7.00 2.80
C LEU A 107 -0.52 -8.06 2.96
N ASP A 108 -1.75 -7.60 3.19
CA ASP A 108 -2.93 -8.43 3.12
C ASP A 108 -3.06 -8.99 1.71
N LYS A 109 -3.62 -10.20 1.62
CA LYS A 109 -3.86 -10.89 0.35
C LYS A 109 -5.37 -11.08 0.13
N PRO A 110 -6.19 -10.03 0.25
CA PRO A 110 -7.64 -10.18 0.36
C PRO A 110 -8.23 -10.84 -0.89
N PHE A 111 -7.71 -10.50 -2.08
CA PHE A 111 -8.21 -11.02 -3.34
C PHE A 111 -7.86 -12.49 -3.62
N THR A 112 -7.05 -13.15 -2.79
CA THR A 112 -6.78 -14.60 -2.97
C THR A 112 -7.95 -15.49 -2.56
N ARG A 113 -8.94 -14.95 -1.83
CA ARG A 113 -10.16 -15.69 -1.47
C ARG A 113 -11.33 -15.24 -2.34
N PRO A 114 -12.10 -16.16 -2.93
CA PRO A 114 -13.21 -15.85 -3.86
C PRO A 114 -14.38 -15.06 -3.23
N ARG A 115 -14.32 -14.77 -1.92
CA ARG A 115 -15.30 -13.93 -1.20
C ARG A 115 -15.08 -12.43 -1.39
N PHE A 116 -13.93 -12.02 -1.93
CA PHE A 116 -13.60 -10.60 -2.14
C PHE A 116 -13.76 -10.19 -3.59
N ARG A 117 -15.02 -10.00 -3.99
CA ARG A 117 -15.34 -9.32 -5.25
C ARG A 117 -15.48 -7.83 -4.97
N VAL A 118 -14.60 -7.04 -5.58
CA VAL A 118 -14.82 -5.60 -5.72
C VAL A 118 -15.79 -5.45 -6.88
N GLU A 119 -17.07 -5.18 -6.59
CA GLU A 119 -18.11 -5.05 -7.61
C GLU A 119 -17.70 -4.00 -8.65
N GLY A 120 -17.55 -4.42 -9.91
CA GLY A 120 -17.07 -3.59 -11.00
C GLY A 120 -15.68 -3.97 -11.52
N PHE A 121 -14.87 -4.67 -10.73
CA PHE A 121 -13.58 -5.24 -11.13
C PHE A 121 -13.72 -6.71 -11.53
N THR A 122 -12.98 -7.14 -12.54
CA THR A 122 -12.67 -8.57 -12.70
C THR A 122 -11.71 -9.02 -11.60
N GLN A 123 -11.62 -10.34 -11.38
CA GLN A 123 -10.67 -10.91 -10.42
C GLN A 123 -9.22 -10.53 -10.77
N GLU A 124 -8.87 -10.52 -12.06
CA GLU A 124 -7.55 -10.15 -12.53
C GLU A 124 -7.25 -8.67 -12.28
N GLU A 125 -8.20 -7.78 -12.57
CA GLU A 125 -8.07 -6.34 -12.31
C GLU A 125 -7.92 -6.07 -10.81
N ALA A 126 -8.68 -6.77 -9.96
CA ALA A 126 -8.58 -6.63 -8.52
C ALA A 126 -7.21 -7.09 -8.01
N MET A 127 -6.71 -8.23 -8.49
CA MET A 127 -5.36 -8.72 -8.17
C MET A 127 -4.27 -7.76 -8.65
N LYS A 128 -4.38 -7.23 -9.87
CA LYS A 128 -3.45 -6.24 -10.43
C LYS A 128 -3.43 -4.96 -9.59
N TRP A 129 -4.60 -4.46 -9.20
CA TRP A 129 -4.71 -3.28 -8.35
C TRP A 129 -4.14 -3.54 -6.94
N ALA A 130 -4.38 -4.72 -6.36
CA ALA A 130 -3.81 -5.09 -5.07
C ALA A 130 -2.28 -5.14 -5.08
N ARG A 131 -1.70 -5.63 -6.18
CA ARG A 131 -0.25 -5.81 -6.37
C ARG A 131 0.43 -4.62 -7.04
N ARG A 132 -0.26 -3.49 -7.21
CA ARG A 132 0.18 -2.33 -7.99
C ARG A 132 1.57 -1.78 -7.63
N PHE A 133 2.03 -2.03 -6.40
CA PHE A 133 3.35 -1.61 -5.92
C PHE A 133 4.40 -2.73 -5.80
N ILE A 134 4.02 -4.00 -5.98
CA ILE A 134 4.91 -5.16 -5.79
C ILE A 134 5.15 -5.99 -7.06
N GLY A 135 4.35 -5.79 -8.12
CA GLY A 135 4.48 -6.54 -9.38
C GLY A 135 3.53 -7.72 -9.47
#